data_AF-A0A821X1G1-F1
#
_entry.id   AF-A0A821X1G1-F1
#
_cell.length_a   1.000
_cell.length_b   1.000
_cell.length_c   1.000
_cell.angle_alpha   90.00
_cell.angle_beta   90.00
_cell.angle_gamma   90.00
#
_symmetry.space_group_name_H-M   'P 1'
#
loop_
_entity.id
_entity.type
_entity.pdbx_description
1 polymer ?
#
loop_
_entity_poly.entity_id
_entity_poly.type
_entity_poly.pdbx_seq_one_letter_code
_entity_poly.pdbx_strand_id
1 'polypeptide(L)'
;MRLGFVTAPIPLWQKIVYHQQVTSMHASALSQMILLKLFEKWNLSGFDEHLQRIMKFYENRKMLMIDAINKYLKDMVAFHEPKARMFIWLKIYGVEDTRKLIYEKALGKEVLLLPGSVFFVDKSKNYPYVRVSYSLCALEQIEIGMERFSKVLQEELIRL
;
A
#
# COMPACT_ATOMS: atom_id res chain seq x y z
N MET A 1 5.10 -4.55 -15.97
CA MET A 1 6.34 -4.24 -16.73
C MET A 1 7.51 -4.06 -15.76
N ARG A 2 8.71 -4.51 -16.12
CA ARG A 2 9.95 -4.28 -15.35
C ARG A 2 10.74 -3.13 -15.99
N LEU A 3 10.15 -1.94 -15.98
CA LEU A 3 10.68 -0.75 -16.63
C LEU A 3 10.51 0.45 -15.70
N GLY A 4 11.52 1.30 -15.64
CA GLY A 4 11.56 2.53 -14.87
C GLY A 4 12.71 3.41 -15.36
N PHE A 5 12.80 4.63 -14.85
CA PHE A 5 13.87 5.56 -15.16
C PHE A 5 14.39 6.22 -13.88
N VAL A 6 15.57 6.81 -13.97
CA VAL A 6 16.21 7.56 -12.88
C VAL A 6 16.59 8.94 -13.40
N THR A 7 16.40 9.96 -12.57
CA THR A 7 16.94 11.31 -12.79
C THR A 7 18.02 11.56 -11.75
N ALA A 8 19.20 12.02 -12.18
CA ALA A 8 20.33 12.25 -11.30
C ALA A 8 21.31 13.27 -11.91
N PRO A 9 22.11 13.97 -11.09
CA PRO A 9 23.26 14.73 -11.57
C PRO A 9 24.22 13.85 -12.37
N ILE A 10 24.88 14.45 -13.38
CA ILE A 10 25.77 13.73 -14.32
C ILE A 10 26.76 12.79 -13.63
N PRO A 11 27.48 13.19 -12.55
CA PRO A 11 28.45 12.29 -11.90
C PRO A 11 27.83 11.02 -11.29
N LEU A 12 26.57 11.08 -10.86
CA LEU A 12 25.85 9.93 -10.31
C LEU A 12 25.24 9.07 -11.42
N TRP A 13 24.68 9.72 -12.45
CA TRP A 13 24.11 9.03 -13.61
C TRP A 13 25.13 8.12 -14.29
N GLN A 14 26.38 8.60 -14.49
CA GLN A 14 27.45 7.80 -15.10
C GLN A 14 27.75 6.53 -14.30
N LYS A 15 27.82 6.64 -12.97
CA LYS A 15 28.04 5.47 -12.08
C LYS A 15 26.91 4.45 -12.18
N ILE A 16 25.66 4.93 -12.25
CA ILE A 16 24.49 4.05 -12.41
C ILE A 16 24.55 3.31 -13.75
N VAL A 17 24.88 4.01 -14.84
CA VAL A 17 25.00 3.39 -16.18
C VAL A 17 26.07 2.31 -16.21
N TYR A 18 27.27 2.58 -15.67
CA TYR A 18 28.33 1.57 -15.61
C TYR A 18 27.91 0.35 -14.79
N HIS A 19 27.26 0.55 -13.64
CA HIS A 19 26.74 -0.55 -12.84
C HIS A 19 25.67 -1.35 -13.60
N GLN A 20 24.79 -0.67 -14.33
CA GLN A 20 23.72 -1.31 -15.08
C GLN A 20 24.26 -2.17 -16.22
N GLN A 21 25.27 -1.68 -16.95
CA GLN A 21 25.92 -2.41 -18.05
C GLN A 21 26.48 -3.78 -17.62
N VAL A 22 27.00 -3.90 -16.39
CA VAL A 22 27.60 -5.15 -15.90
C VAL A 22 26.65 -6.03 -15.10
N THR A 23 25.42 -5.57 -14.82
CA THR A 23 24.44 -6.34 -14.03
C THR A 23 23.24 -6.79 -14.84
N SER A 24 22.53 -5.84 -15.45
CA SER A 24 21.26 -6.09 -16.13
C SER A 24 21.26 -5.62 -17.58
N MET A 25 22.33 -4.96 -18.01
CA MET A 25 22.53 -4.27 -19.29
C MET A 25 21.50 -3.17 -19.56
N HIS A 26 20.25 -3.54 -19.77
CA HIS A 26 19.13 -2.65 -20.00
C HIS A 26 17.81 -3.33 -19.62
N ALA A 27 16.73 -2.55 -19.50
CA ALA A 27 15.40 -3.11 -19.32
C ALA A 27 14.97 -3.95 -20.54
N SER A 28 13.98 -4.84 -20.38
CA SER A 28 13.45 -5.67 -21.47
C SER A 28 13.07 -4.82 -22.70
N ALA A 29 13.66 -5.14 -23.86
CA ALA A 29 13.39 -4.44 -25.11
C ALA A 29 11.90 -4.51 -25.51
N LEU A 30 11.24 -5.64 -25.27
CA LEU A 30 9.80 -5.80 -25.48
C LEU A 30 8.98 -4.84 -24.60
N SER A 31 9.33 -4.71 -23.31
CA SER A 31 8.65 -3.76 -22.41
C SER A 31 8.87 -2.31 -22.86
N GLN A 32 10.06 -1.98 -23.36
CA GLN A 32 10.36 -0.66 -23.91
C GLN A 32 9.52 -0.37 -25.16
N MET A 33 9.40 -1.33 -26.08
CA MET A 33 8.59 -1.18 -27.30
C MET A 33 7.09 -1.06 -27.03
N ILE A 34 6.55 -1.86 -26.11
CA ILE A 34 5.14 -1.75 -25.71
C ILE A 34 4.86 -0.35 -25.14
N LEU A 35 5.72 0.14 -24.23
CA LEU A 35 5.53 1.47 -23.64
C LEU A 35 5.68 2.58 -24.66
N LEU A 36 6.66 2.48 -25.56
CA LEU A 36 6.86 3.44 -26.64
C LEU A 36 5.61 3.52 -27.53
N LYS A 37 5.09 2.38 -28.00
CA LYS A 37 3.89 2.34 -28.84
C LYS A 37 2.65 2.87 -28.11
N LEU A 38 2.56 2.63 -26.80
CA LEU A 38 1.50 3.19 -25.98
C LEU A 38 1.59 4.71 -25.89
N PHE A 39 2.77 5.26 -25.63
CA PHE A 39 2.99 6.70 -25.54
C PHE A 39 2.86 7.42 -26.89
N GLU A 40 3.28 6.80 -27.99
CA GLU A 40 3.02 7.31 -29.34
C GLU A 40 1.52 7.42 -29.61
N LYS A 41 0.75 6.41 -29.19
CA LYS A 41 -0.71 6.40 -29.37
C LYS A 41 -1.43 7.39 -28.45
N TRP A 42 -1.03 7.46 -27.18
CA TRP A 42 -1.65 8.32 -26.19
C TRP A 42 -1.25 9.77 -26.33
N ASN A 43 -0.05 10.05 -26.84
CA ASN A 43 0.62 11.34 -26.72
C ASN A 43 0.61 11.86 -25.26
N LEU A 44 0.94 13.13 -25.03
CA LEU A 44 0.93 13.72 -23.68
C LEU A 44 -0.49 13.84 -23.10
N SER A 45 -1.49 14.22 -23.91
CA SER A 45 -2.86 14.43 -23.43
C SER A 45 -3.50 13.11 -23.01
N GLY A 46 -3.35 12.04 -23.78
CA GLY A 46 -3.88 10.72 -23.41
C GLY A 46 -3.16 10.12 -22.20
N PHE A 47 -1.88 10.46 -22.00
CA PHE A 47 -1.17 10.09 -20.77
C PHE A 47 -1.74 10.83 -19.56
N ASP A 48 -2.00 12.14 -19.67
CA ASP A 48 -2.63 12.93 -18.59
C ASP A 48 -4.04 12.44 -18.27
N GLU A 49 -4.86 12.14 -19.29
CA GLU A 49 -6.19 11.53 -19.10
C GLU A 49 -6.11 10.19 -18.36
N HIS A 50 -5.12 9.36 -18.71
CA HIS A 50 -4.86 8.10 -18.03
C HIS A 50 -4.50 8.32 -16.56
N LEU A 51 -3.64 9.30 -16.26
CA LEU A 51 -3.26 9.67 -14.90
C LEU A 51 -4.47 10.15 -14.09
N GLN A 52 -5.30 11.04 -14.65
CA GLN A 52 -6.53 11.51 -14.00
C GLN A 52 -7.48 10.35 -13.66
N ARG A 53 -7.63 9.40 -14.58
CA ARG A 53 -8.44 8.19 -14.34
C ARG A 53 -7.89 7.36 -13.19
N ILE A 54 -6.58 7.16 -13.13
CA ILE A 54 -5.91 6.45 -12.02
C ILE A 54 -6.11 7.20 -10.70
N MET A 55 -5.93 8.53 -10.69
CA MET A 55 -6.14 9.34 -9.49
C MET A 55 -7.56 9.19 -8.96
N LYS A 56 -8.57 9.34 -9.82
CA LYS A 56 -9.99 9.16 -9.45
C LYS A 56 -10.27 7.75 -8.93
N PHE A 57 -9.69 6.72 -9.55
CA PHE A 57 -9.82 5.34 -9.09
C PHE A 57 -9.30 5.15 -7.66
N TYR A 58 -8.12 5.69 -7.35
CA TYR A 58 -7.55 5.60 -6.00
C TYR A 58 -8.23 6.52 -4.99
N GLU A 59 -8.70 7.70 -5.40
CA GLU A 59 -9.47 8.62 -4.56
C GLU A 59 -10.74 7.93 -4.03
N ASN A 60 -11.52 7.31 -4.92
CA ASN A 60 -12.75 6.60 -4.55
C ASN A 60 -12.48 5.47 -3.56
N ARG A 61 -11.43 4.68 -3.78
CA ARG A 61 -11.04 3.58 -2.88
C ARG A 61 -10.53 4.09 -1.53
N LYS A 62 -9.77 5.19 -1.54
CA LYS A 62 -9.30 5.85 -0.31
C LYS A 62 -10.50 6.29 0.53
N MET A 63 -11.46 7.00 -0.07
CA MET A 63 -12.67 7.46 0.63
C MET A 63 -13.43 6.28 1.26
N LEU A 64 -13.72 5.24 0.47
CA LEU A 64 -14.42 4.05 0.98
C LEU A 64 -13.69 3.36 2.14
N MET A 65 -12.36 3.26 2.06
CA MET A 65 -11.55 2.69 3.14
C MET A 65 -11.58 3.58 4.39
N ILE A 66 -11.47 4.90 4.25
CA ILE A 66 -11.55 5.84 5.37
C ILE A 66 -12.92 5.79 6.04
N ASP A 67 -13.99 5.77 5.24
CA ASP A 67 -15.37 5.67 5.74
C ASP A 67 -15.57 4.36 6.51
N ALA A 68 -15.08 3.23 5.97
CA ALA A 68 -15.12 1.95 6.65
C ALA A 68 -14.31 1.95 7.97
N ILE A 69 -13.10 2.53 7.98
CA ILE A 69 -12.30 2.68 9.21
C ILE A 69 -13.05 3.52 10.24
N ASN A 70 -13.62 4.66 9.83
CA ASN A 70 -14.37 5.56 10.71
C ASN A 70 -15.68 4.93 11.21
N LYS A 71 -16.30 4.04 10.43
CA LYS A 71 -17.54 3.34 10.78
C LYS A 71 -17.30 2.19 11.76
N TYR A 72 -16.28 1.38 11.52
CA TYR A 72 -16.08 0.11 12.24
C TYR A 72 -14.97 0.14 13.29
N LEU A 73 -13.95 0.97 13.10
CA LEU A 73 -12.74 1.01 13.94
C LEU A 73 -12.64 2.29 14.77
N LYS A 74 -13.70 3.10 14.77
CA LYS A 74 -13.78 4.32 15.57
C LYS A 74 -13.39 4.01 17.02
N ASP A 75 -12.60 4.89 17.60
CA ASP A 75 -12.11 4.81 18.99
C ASP A 75 -11.15 3.64 19.31
N MET A 76 -10.95 2.68 18.38
CA MET A 76 -9.98 1.59 18.53
C MET A 76 -8.64 1.86 17.83
N VAL A 77 -8.64 2.78 16.86
CA VAL A 77 -7.44 3.11 16.07
C VAL A 77 -7.23 4.62 15.93
N ALA A 78 -5.97 5.01 15.76
CA ALA A 78 -5.55 6.32 15.28
C ALA A 78 -4.94 6.17 13.89
N PHE A 79 -5.23 7.11 13.00
CA PHE A 79 -4.56 7.20 11.71
C PHE A 79 -4.53 8.63 11.20
N HIS A 80 -3.63 8.90 10.25
CA HIS A 80 -3.65 10.14 9.48
C HIS A 80 -4.19 9.85 8.09
N GLU A 81 -5.10 10.69 7.60
CA GLU A 81 -5.56 10.60 6.22
C GLU A 81 -4.37 10.78 5.26
N PRO A 82 -4.10 9.80 4.38
CA PRO A 82 -3.02 9.92 3.43
C PRO A 82 -3.41 10.88 2.29
N LYS A 83 -2.56 11.88 2.03
CA LYS A 83 -2.76 12.82 0.90
C LYS A 83 -2.70 12.12 -0.46
N ALA A 84 -1.78 11.18 -0.62
CA ALA A 84 -1.63 10.35 -1.82
C ALA A 84 -0.92 9.06 -1.40
N ARG A 85 -1.51 7.89 -1.66
CA ARG A 85 -0.94 6.55 -1.47
C ARG A 85 -1.99 5.47 -1.82
N MET A 86 -1.59 4.21 -1.65
CA MET A 86 -2.45 3.02 -1.72
C MET A 86 -2.63 2.35 -0.34
N PHE A 87 -2.10 2.98 0.71
CA PHE A 87 -1.98 2.40 2.03
C PHE A 87 -2.37 3.41 3.12
N ILE A 88 -3.03 2.91 4.16
CA ILE A 88 -3.28 3.63 5.41
C ILE A 88 -2.53 2.93 6.53
N TRP A 89 -1.92 3.73 7.40
CA TRP A 89 -1.24 3.28 8.60
C TRP A 89 -2.15 3.49 9.81
N LEU A 90 -2.53 2.40 10.46
CA LEU A 90 -3.33 2.42 11.67
C LEU A 90 -2.42 2.19 12.87
N LYS A 91 -2.53 3.02 13.90
CA LYS A 91 -2.08 2.73 15.25
C LYS A 91 -3.25 2.14 16.01
N ILE A 92 -3.11 0.94 16.55
CA ILE A 92 -4.16 0.25 17.31
C ILE A 92 -3.95 0.55 18.79
N TYR A 93 -4.99 1.00 19.46
CA TYR A 93 -4.94 1.23 20.91
C TYR A 93 -5.02 -0.10 21.67
N GLY A 94 -4.39 -0.18 22.84
CA GLY A 94 -4.39 -1.38 23.68
C GLY A 94 -3.60 -2.59 23.14
N VAL A 95 -3.17 -2.58 21.88
CA VAL A 95 -2.44 -3.70 21.27
C VAL A 95 -0.98 -3.34 21.07
N GLU A 96 -0.07 -4.00 21.78
CA GLU A 96 1.37 -3.79 21.59
C GLU A 96 1.92 -4.60 20.40
N ASP A 97 1.48 -5.85 20.23
CA ASP A 97 1.95 -6.74 19.18
C ASP A 97 0.87 -7.04 18.13
N THR A 98 0.88 -6.25 17.07
CA THR A 98 -0.01 -6.43 15.92
C THR A 98 0.33 -7.64 15.07
N ARG A 99 1.56 -8.18 15.16
CA ARG A 99 1.95 -9.40 14.44
C ARG A 99 1.15 -10.57 14.98
N LYS A 100 1.15 -10.73 16.30
CA LYS A 100 0.38 -11.78 16.98
C LYS A 100 -1.12 -11.67 16.68
N LEU A 101 -1.68 -10.47 16.84
CA LEU A 101 -3.09 -10.18 16.53
C LEU A 101 -3.48 -10.64 15.11
N ILE A 102 -2.65 -10.33 14.12
CA ILE A 102 -2.96 -10.65 12.72
C ILE A 102 -2.86 -12.15 12.48
N TYR A 103 -1.75 -12.79 12.84
CA TYR A 103 -1.51 -14.18 12.50
C TYR A 103 -2.37 -15.16 13.31
N GLU A 104 -2.66 -14.86 14.58
CA GLU A 104 -3.42 -15.77 15.44
C GLU A 104 -4.93 -15.55 15.37
N LYS A 105 -5.39 -14.33 15.05
CA LYS A 105 -6.82 -13.99 15.11
C LYS A 105 -7.38 -13.48 13.78
N ALA A 106 -6.77 -12.45 13.18
CA ALA A 106 -7.34 -11.82 12.00
C ALA A 106 -7.41 -12.75 10.79
N LEU A 107 -6.40 -13.60 10.59
CA LEU A 107 -6.39 -14.61 9.54
C LEU A 107 -7.56 -15.60 9.65
N GLY A 108 -7.92 -16.02 10.87
CA GLY A 108 -9.07 -16.90 11.11
C GLY A 108 -10.42 -16.28 10.77
N LYS A 109 -10.48 -14.94 10.68
CA LYS A 109 -11.66 -14.18 10.22
C LYS A 109 -11.52 -13.71 8.77
N GLU A 110 -10.62 -14.31 8.00
CA GLU A 110 -10.37 -13.98 6.59
C GLU A 110 -9.94 -12.52 6.37
N VAL A 111 -9.28 -11.91 7.36
CA VAL A 111 -8.73 -10.56 7.26
C VAL A 111 -7.21 -10.64 7.24
N LEU A 112 -6.62 -10.30 6.09
CA LEU A 112 -5.17 -10.18 5.94
C LEU A 112 -4.75 -8.71 5.91
N LEU A 113 -3.92 -8.34 6.89
CA LEU A 113 -3.30 -7.02 7.00
C LEU A 113 -1.80 -7.21 7.20
N LEU A 114 -1.01 -6.16 6.97
CA LEU A 114 0.43 -6.23 7.20
C LEU A 114 0.79 -5.67 8.58
N PRO A 115 1.41 -6.45 9.48
CA PRO A 115 1.87 -5.93 10.76
C PRO A 115 2.96 -4.89 10.54
N GLY A 116 2.88 -3.81 11.30
CA GLY A 116 3.79 -2.67 11.20
C GLY A 116 5.23 -3.05 11.49
N SER A 117 5.45 -4.05 12.37
CA SER A 117 6.77 -4.58 12.73
C SER A 117 7.62 -5.01 11.53
N VAL A 118 7.02 -5.36 10.39
CA VAL A 118 7.75 -5.69 9.15
C VAL A 118 8.49 -4.46 8.58
N PHE A 119 8.01 -3.25 8.85
CA PHE A 119 8.56 -2.00 8.31
C PHE A 119 9.52 -1.25 9.26
N PHE A 120 9.58 -1.64 10.54
CA PHE A 120 10.54 -1.06 11.49
C PHE A 120 11.91 -1.75 11.41
N VAL A 121 12.99 -0.99 11.61
CA VAL A 121 14.37 -1.51 11.56
C VAL A 121 14.65 -2.46 12.73
N ASP A 122 14.27 -2.03 13.94
CA ASP A 122 14.43 -2.82 15.16
C ASP A 122 13.32 -3.88 15.24
N LYS A 123 13.71 -5.15 15.07
CA LYS A 123 12.81 -6.32 15.09
C LYS A 123 12.60 -6.90 16.48
N SER A 124 13.31 -6.41 17.49
CA SER A 124 13.19 -6.92 18.87
C SER A 124 11.98 -6.36 19.62
N LYS A 125 11.37 -5.29 19.10
CA LYS A 125 10.24 -4.60 19.71
C LYS A 125 8.91 -5.00 19.07
N ASN A 126 7.87 -4.93 19.89
CA ASN A 126 6.50 -4.99 19.44
C ASN A 126 6.05 -3.60 18.96
N TYR A 127 5.15 -3.58 17.97
CA TYR A 127 4.66 -2.34 17.37
C TYR A 127 3.14 -2.37 17.24
N PRO A 128 2.46 -1.31 17.72
CA PRO A 128 0.99 -1.20 17.70
C PRO A 128 0.47 -0.76 16.33
N TYR A 129 1.19 -1.02 15.24
CA TYR A 129 0.88 -0.47 13.92
C TYR A 129 0.46 -1.54 12.93
N VAL A 130 -0.47 -1.22 12.04
CA VAL A 130 -0.87 -2.07 10.92
C VAL A 130 -0.93 -1.23 9.64
N ARG A 131 -0.43 -1.81 8.54
CA ARG A 131 -0.56 -1.24 7.21
C ARG A 131 -1.71 -1.92 6.47
N VAL A 132 -2.73 -1.13 6.15
CA VAL A 132 -3.89 -1.52 5.36
C VAL A 132 -3.69 -1.11 3.91
N SER A 133 -4.08 -1.95 2.96
CA SER A 133 -4.05 -1.66 1.52
C SER A 133 -5.46 -1.64 0.95
N TYR A 134 -5.75 -0.69 0.07
CA TYR A 134 -7.02 -0.60 -0.66
C TYR A 134 -6.86 -0.69 -2.18
N SER A 135 -5.67 -1.06 -2.67
CA SER A 135 -5.39 -1.12 -4.11
C SER A 135 -5.94 -2.36 -4.81
N LEU A 136 -5.93 -3.52 -4.15
CA LEU A 136 -6.21 -4.82 -4.78
C LEU A 136 -7.60 -5.38 -4.45
N CYS A 137 -8.18 -5.03 -3.31
CA CYS A 137 -9.47 -5.59 -2.88
C CYS A 137 -10.63 -5.06 -3.75
N ALA A 138 -11.69 -5.84 -3.91
CA ALA A 138 -12.95 -5.32 -4.45
C ALA A 138 -13.56 -4.29 -3.48
N LEU A 139 -14.41 -3.39 -3.98
CA LEU A 139 -14.95 -2.29 -3.16
C LEU A 139 -15.80 -2.82 -2.01
N GLU A 140 -16.58 -3.86 -2.27
CA GLU A 140 -17.45 -4.55 -1.32
C GLU A 140 -16.64 -5.25 -0.21
N GLN A 141 -15.42 -5.70 -0.54
CA GLN A 141 -14.53 -6.37 0.40
C GLN A 141 -13.87 -5.41 1.38
N ILE A 142 -13.80 -4.11 1.07
CA ILE A 142 -13.26 -3.09 1.99
C ILE A 142 -14.10 -3.04 3.25
N GLU A 143 -15.43 -2.94 3.08
CA GLU A 143 -16.36 -2.81 4.20
C GLU A 143 -16.38 -4.08 5.06
N ILE A 144 -16.52 -5.25 4.41
CA ILE A 144 -16.52 -6.56 5.06
C ILE A 144 -15.21 -6.79 5.82
N GLY A 145 -14.07 -6.43 5.22
CA GLY A 145 -12.76 -6.59 5.84
C GLY A 145 -12.60 -5.74 7.10
N MET A 146 -13.02 -4.48 7.07
CA MET A 146 -12.95 -3.58 8.23
C MET A 146 -13.94 -3.99 9.33
N GLU A 147 -15.14 -4.44 8.99
CA GLU A 147 -16.11 -4.99 9.96
C GLU A 147 -15.56 -6.26 10.62
N ARG A 148 -15.01 -7.20 9.85
CA ARG A 148 -14.41 -8.40 10.42
C ARG A 148 -13.23 -8.05 11.33
N PHE A 149 -12.41 -7.07 10.93
CA PHE A 149 -11.30 -6.60 11.74
C PHE A 149 -11.75 -5.94 13.04
N SER A 150 -12.85 -5.18 13.04
CA SER A 150 -13.38 -4.57 14.27
C SER A 150 -13.75 -5.62 15.30
N LYS A 151 -14.35 -6.73 14.87
CA LYS A 151 -14.67 -7.88 15.75
C LYS A 151 -13.41 -8.51 16.34
N VAL A 152 -12.30 -8.55 15.59
CA VAL A 152 -11.01 -9.03 16.12
C VAL A 152 -10.49 -8.08 17.21
N LEU A 153 -10.55 -6.77 16.97
CA LEU A 153 -10.09 -5.77 17.94
C LEU A 153 -10.93 -5.78 19.22
N GLN A 154 -12.25 -5.86 19.11
CA GLN A 154 -13.14 -5.93 20.27
C GLN A 154 -12.85 -7.15 21.15
N GLU A 155 -12.64 -8.33 20.55
CA GLU A 155 -12.27 -9.54 21.28
C GLU A 155 -10.89 -9.46 21.95
N GLU A 156 -9.95 -8.70 21.38
CA GLU A 156 -8.65 -8.45 22.00
C GLU A 156 -8.77 -7.45 23.16
N LEU A 157 -9.50 -6.35 22.96
CA LEU A 157 -9.63 -5.27 23.92
C LEU A 157 -10.46 -5.65 25.15
N ILE A 158 -11.43 -6.57 25.03
CA ILE A 158 -12.18 -7.10 26.18
C ILE A 158 -11.31 -7.98 27.10
N ARG A 159 -10.20 -8.52 26.60
CA ARG A 159 -9.30 -9.39 27.38
C ARG A 159 -8.26 -8.62 28.20
N LEU A 160 -8.14 -7.32 27.97
CA LEU A 160 -7.24 -6.40 28.69
C LEU A 160 -7.99 -5.72 29.83
#